data_AF-A0A971WD11-F1
#
_entry.id   AF-A0A971WD11-F1
#
_cell.length_a   1.000
_cell.length_b   1.000
_cell.length_c   1.000
_cell.angle_alpha   90.00
_cell.angle_beta   90.00
_cell.angle_gamma   90.00
#
_symmetry.space_group_name_H-M   'P 1'
#
loop_
_entity.id
_entity.type
_entity.pdbx_description
1 polymer ?
#
loop_
_entity_poly.entity_id
_entity_poly.type
_entity_poly.pdbx_seq_one_letter_code
_entity_poly.pdbx_strand_id
1 'polypeptide(L)'
;MSFYLESLSELEKEIITELEKLYIYDCHEHLDPESKRLAQEPDAFTLFSHYCQHDLYTAGMDKETMAKILWQPGDIDWKWRTFEPFYKKSKHTSYFRAAHIAMEKFYGEEELTSANVH
;
A
#
# COMPACT_ATOMS: atom_id res chain seq x y z
N MET A 1 -9.00 -9.41 -6.44
CA MET A 1 -8.92 -9.67 -7.92
C MET A 1 -10.29 -9.82 -8.64
N SER A 2 -11.38 -10.21 -7.96
CA SER A 2 -12.68 -10.62 -8.59
C SER A 2 -13.33 -9.59 -9.52
N PHE A 3 -13.43 -8.33 -9.09
CA PHE A 3 -14.29 -7.35 -9.77
C PHE A 3 -13.88 -7.03 -11.22
N TYR A 4 -12.57 -7.02 -11.52
CA TYR A 4 -12.10 -6.72 -12.88
C TYR A 4 -12.27 -7.89 -13.84
N LEU A 5 -12.27 -9.13 -13.35
CA LEU A 5 -12.44 -10.31 -14.18
C LEU A 5 -13.90 -10.50 -14.62
N GLU A 6 -14.85 -10.02 -13.83
CA GLU A 6 -16.29 -10.17 -14.10
C GLU A 6 -16.73 -9.46 -15.40
N SER A 7 -16.07 -8.34 -15.77
CA SER A 7 -16.38 -7.60 -17.00
C SER A 7 -15.69 -8.13 -18.26
N LEU A 8 -14.79 -9.11 -18.12
CA LEU A 8 -13.99 -9.64 -19.23
C LEU A 8 -14.70 -10.78 -19.96
N SER A 9 -14.44 -10.89 -21.25
CA SER A 9 -14.75 -12.08 -22.04
C SER A 9 -13.93 -13.29 -21.57
N GLU A 10 -14.37 -14.50 -21.92
CA GLU A 10 -13.64 -15.72 -21.56
C GLU A 10 -12.22 -15.75 -22.14
N LEU A 11 -12.02 -15.22 -23.35
CA LEU A 11 -10.69 -15.12 -23.95
C LEU A 11 -9.76 -14.19 -23.16
N GLU A 12 -10.27 -13.03 -22.72
CA GLU A 12 -9.48 -12.08 -21.92
C GLU A 12 -9.09 -12.69 -20.56
N LYS A 13 -10.01 -13.44 -19.92
CA LYS A 13 -9.72 -14.17 -18.68
C LYS A 13 -8.64 -15.23 -18.88
N GLU A 14 -8.70 -15.98 -19.97
CA GLU A 14 -7.70 -17.02 -20.30
C GLU A 14 -6.32 -16.38 -20.51
N ILE A 15 -6.25 -15.28 -21.28
CA ILE A 15 -4.99 -14.55 -21.48
C ILE A 15 -4.41 -14.07 -20.16
N ILE A 16 -5.19 -13.42 -19.29
CA ILE A 16 -4.72 -12.95 -17.99
C ILE A 16 -4.21 -14.13 -17.14
N THR A 17 -4.94 -15.24 -17.11
CA THR A 17 -4.56 -16.43 -16.35
C THR A 17 -3.21 -17.00 -16.81
N GLU A 18 -2.93 -17.00 -18.11
CA GLU A 18 -1.61 -17.43 -18.61
C GLU A 18 -0.51 -16.40 -18.32
N LEU A 19 -0.81 -15.11 -18.40
CA LEU A 19 0.15 -14.03 -18.07
C LEU A 19 0.55 -14.04 -16.59
N GLU A 20 -0.39 -14.33 -15.68
CA GLU A 20 -0.12 -14.42 -14.24
C GLU A 20 0.89 -15.51 -13.85
N LYS A 21 1.10 -16.51 -14.71
CA LYS A 21 2.08 -17.60 -14.51
C LYS A 21 3.50 -17.19 -14.86
N LEU A 22 3.68 -16.05 -15.56
CA LEU A 22 4.99 -15.62 -16.01
C LEU A 22 5.85 -15.14 -14.83
N TYR A 23 7.14 -15.46 -14.89
CA TYR A 23 8.12 -14.90 -13.96
C TYR A 23 8.34 -13.41 -14.27
N ILE A 24 8.26 -12.57 -13.23
CA ILE A 24 8.60 -11.16 -13.31
C ILE A 24 10.11 -11.02 -13.16
N TYR A 25 10.76 -10.48 -14.19
CA TYR A 25 12.16 -10.06 -14.15
C TYR A 25 12.20 -8.53 -14.07
N ASP A 26 12.36 -7.99 -12.87
CA ASP A 26 12.47 -6.54 -12.68
C ASP A 26 13.87 -6.06 -13.05
N CYS A 27 13.96 -5.32 -14.15
CA CYS A 27 15.21 -4.77 -14.67
C CYS A 27 15.52 -3.37 -14.13
N HIS A 28 14.60 -2.73 -13.40
CA HIS A 28 14.80 -1.39 -12.86
C HIS A 28 13.90 -1.09 -11.66
N GLU A 29 14.50 -1.09 -10.48
CA GLU A 29 13.83 -0.69 -9.24
C GLU A 29 14.71 0.22 -8.38
N HIS A 30 14.09 0.82 -7.37
CA HIS A 30 14.74 1.66 -6.38
C HIS A 30 14.60 1.08 -4.96
N LEU A 31 14.48 -0.25 -4.83
CA LEU A 31 14.44 -0.89 -3.52
C LEU A 31 15.78 -0.79 -2.81
N ASP A 32 15.72 -0.62 -1.49
CA ASP A 32 16.90 -0.67 -0.66
C ASP A 32 17.54 -2.07 -0.70
N PRO A 33 18.88 -2.16 -0.58
CA PRO A 33 19.56 -3.44 -0.36
C PRO A 33 18.96 -4.20 0.83
N GLU A 34 18.95 -5.54 0.74
CA GLU A 34 18.39 -6.43 1.77
C GLU A 34 18.89 -6.10 3.18
N SER A 35 20.19 -5.82 3.33
CA SER A 35 20.78 -5.47 4.63
C SER A 35 20.16 -4.22 5.26
N LYS A 36 19.78 -3.23 4.44
CA LYS A 36 19.04 -2.06 4.93
C LYS A 36 17.60 -2.40 5.24
N ARG A 37 16.94 -3.24 4.42
CA ARG A 37 15.56 -3.68 4.68
C ARG A 37 15.45 -4.43 6.01
N LEU A 38 16.39 -5.32 6.31
CA LEU A 38 16.43 -6.09 7.56
C LEU A 38 16.73 -5.24 8.79
N ALA A 39 17.30 -4.04 8.61
CA ALA A 39 17.58 -3.10 9.69
C ALA A 39 16.42 -2.13 9.98
N GLN A 40 15.34 -2.17 9.18
CA GLN A 40 14.16 -1.33 9.39
C GLN A 40 13.23 -1.93 10.44
N GLU A 41 12.46 -1.07 11.10
CA GLU A 41 11.36 -1.43 12.00
C GLU A 41 10.02 -1.02 11.35
N PRO A 42 9.56 -1.73 10.30
CA PRO A 42 8.36 -1.34 9.59
C PRO A 42 7.11 -1.59 10.43
N ASP A 43 6.13 -0.72 10.27
CA ASP A 43 4.75 -0.91 10.70
C ASP A 43 3.77 -0.78 9.52
N ALA A 44 2.47 -0.91 9.77
CA ALA A 44 1.43 -0.86 8.74
C ALA A 44 1.49 0.40 7.86
N PHE A 45 1.97 1.53 8.37
CA PHE A 45 2.05 2.80 7.64
C PHE A 45 3.16 2.78 6.57
N THR A 46 4.13 1.88 6.71
CA THR A 46 5.23 1.71 5.76
C THR A 46 4.73 1.36 4.36
N LEU A 47 3.60 0.64 4.25
CA LEU A 47 2.95 0.32 2.96
C LEU A 47 2.54 1.58 2.18
N PHE A 48 2.28 2.69 2.87
CA PHE A 48 1.84 3.97 2.29
C PHE A 48 2.99 4.99 2.17
N SER A 49 4.21 4.59 2.51
CA SER A 49 5.34 5.53 2.61
C SER A 49 5.91 6.02 1.27
N HIS A 50 5.62 5.35 0.15
CA HIS A 50 6.11 5.73 -1.17
C HIS A 50 5.11 6.66 -1.90
N TYR A 51 4.36 6.15 -2.87
CA TYR A 51 3.58 7.01 -3.76
C TYR A 51 2.33 7.62 -3.14
N CYS A 52 1.88 7.13 -1.99
CA CYS A 52 0.70 7.66 -1.30
C CYS A 52 0.93 9.04 -0.65
N GLN A 53 2.18 9.50 -0.54
CA GLN A 53 2.51 10.80 0.07
C GLN A 53 1.78 11.98 -0.59
N HIS A 54 1.68 11.99 -1.93
CA HIS A 54 1.03 13.09 -2.64
C HIS A 54 -0.49 13.09 -2.43
N ASP A 55 -1.10 11.91 -2.35
CA ASP A 55 -2.53 11.79 -2.04
C ASP A 55 -2.82 12.25 -0.60
N LEU A 56 -1.96 11.90 0.36
CA LEU A 56 -2.07 12.35 1.74
C LEU A 56 -1.90 13.87 1.86
N TYR A 57 -0.90 14.42 1.16
CA TYR A 57 -0.65 15.87 1.14
C TYR A 57 -1.82 16.64 0.53
N THR A 58 -2.34 16.17 -0.61
CA THR A 58 -3.48 16.81 -1.28
C THR A 58 -4.80 16.62 -0.50
N ALA A 59 -4.92 15.56 0.29
CA ALA A 59 -6.02 15.38 1.25
C ALA A 59 -5.93 16.31 2.49
N GLY A 60 -4.82 17.05 2.62
CA GLY A 60 -4.60 18.09 3.63
C GLY A 60 -3.64 17.72 4.76
N MET A 61 -2.90 16.61 4.66
CA MET A 61 -1.90 16.24 5.66
C MET A 61 -0.64 17.10 5.49
N ASP A 62 -0.17 17.75 6.55
CA ASP A 62 1.08 18.50 6.49
C ASP A 62 2.30 17.56 6.42
N LYS A 63 3.40 18.08 5.86
CA LYS A 63 4.61 17.27 5.59
C LYS A 63 5.30 16.77 6.86
N GLU A 64 5.23 17.52 7.95
CA GLU A 64 5.91 17.14 9.20
C GLU A 64 5.17 15.97 9.86
N THR A 65 3.84 16.08 9.97
CA THR A 65 2.98 15.00 10.45
C THR A 65 3.11 13.77 9.57
N MET A 66 3.11 13.94 8.24
CA MET A 66 3.27 12.85 7.30
C MET A 66 4.60 12.12 7.49
N ALA A 67 5.71 12.83 7.64
CA ALA A 67 7.03 12.22 7.88
C ALA A 67 7.07 11.43 9.19
N LYS A 68 6.44 11.94 10.26
CA LYS A 68 6.30 11.23 11.55
C LYS A 68 5.49 9.94 11.41
N ILE A 69 4.42 9.96 10.61
CA ILE A 69 3.58 8.78 10.40
C ILE A 69 4.27 7.75 9.49
N LEU A 70 4.85 8.17 8.37
CA LEU A 70 5.29 7.23 7.34
C LEU A 70 6.69 6.68 7.56
N TRP A 71 7.56 7.39 8.29
CA TRP A 71 9.00 7.07 8.33
C TRP A 71 9.61 7.01 9.74
N GLN A 72 8.86 7.39 10.77
CA GLN A 72 9.36 7.30 12.15
C GLN A 72 8.64 6.17 12.91
N PRO A 73 9.40 5.36 13.69
CA PRO A 73 8.82 4.50 14.70
C PRO A 73 8.03 5.32 15.72
N GLY A 74 6.97 4.75 16.29
CA GLY A 74 6.18 5.46 17.29
C GLY A 74 4.91 4.74 17.70
N ASP A 75 4.10 5.43 18.50
CA ASP A 75 2.81 4.94 18.97
C ASP A 75 1.84 4.72 17.80
N ILE A 76 1.55 3.45 17.51
CA ILE A 76 0.64 3.03 16.43
C ILE A 76 -0.75 3.64 16.61
N ASP A 77 -1.24 3.78 17.85
CA ASP A 77 -2.57 4.35 18.09
C ASP A 77 -2.61 5.83 17.71
N TRP A 78 -1.56 6.58 18.07
CA TRP A 78 -1.43 7.98 17.66
C TRP A 78 -1.28 8.12 16.15
N LYS A 79 -0.45 7.26 15.52
CA LYS A 79 -0.26 7.25 14.07
C LYS A 79 -1.59 6.98 13.36
N TRP A 80 -2.34 5.96 13.79
CA TRP A 80 -3.64 5.62 13.21
C TRP A 80 -4.65 6.75 13.36
N ARG A 81 -4.85 7.27 14.59
CA ARG A 81 -5.78 8.39 14.82
C ARG A 81 -5.47 9.61 13.96
N THR A 82 -4.20 9.84 13.68
CA THR A 82 -3.75 10.98 12.86
C THR A 82 -3.84 10.69 11.36
N PHE A 83 -3.59 9.44 10.95
CA PHE A 83 -3.61 9.00 9.56
C PHE A 83 -5.02 8.76 9.01
N GLU A 84 -5.92 8.16 9.81
CA GLU A 84 -7.25 7.69 9.42
C GLU A 84 -8.10 8.75 8.68
N PRO A 85 -8.16 10.03 9.10
CA PRO A 85 -8.95 11.04 8.40
C PRO A 85 -8.48 11.30 6.96
N PHE A 86 -7.19 11.14 6.70
CA PHE A 86 -6.60 11.32 5.37
C PHE A 86 -6.70 10.03 4.56
N TYR A 87 -6.45 8.88 5.18
CA TYR A 87 -6.69 7.57 4.61
C TYR A 87 -8.10 7.45 4.04
N LYS A 88 -9.13 7.83 4.79
CA LYS A 88 -10.53 7.78 4.32
C LYS A 88 -10.79 8.64 3.08
N LYS A 89 -10.02 9.72 2.87
CA LYS A 89 -10.13 10.59 1.70
C LYS A 89 -9.34 10.06 0.50
N SER A 90 -8.25 9.32 0.73
CA SER A 90 -7.31 8.90 -0.30
C SER A 90 -7.36 7.41 -0.64
N LYS A 91 -7.99 6.56 0.17
CA LYS A 91 -7.95 5.09 0.03
C LYS A 91 -8.45 4.55 -1.31
N HIS A 92 -9.17 5.35 -2.09
CA HIS A 92 -9.66 4.99 -3.41
C HIS A 92 -8.79 5.52 -4.57
N THR A 93 -7.63 6.12 -4.31
CA THR A 93 -6.70 6.55 -5.35
C THR A 93 -5.92 5.37 -5.94
N SER A 94 -5.31 5.59 -7.11
CA SER A 94 -4.47 4.57 -7.76
C SER A 94 -3.23 4.19 -6.94
N TYR A 95 -2.64 5.13 -6.20
CA TYR A 95 -1.47 4.83 -5.37
C TYR A 95 -1.85 4.04 -4.12
N PHE A 96 -2.99 4.33 -3.49
CA PHE A 96 -3.50 3.52 -2.37
C PHE A 96 -3.88 2.11 -2.81
N ARG A 97 -4.42 1.95 -4.03
CA ARG A 97 -4.71 0.63 -4.61
C ARG A 97 -3.48 -0.27 -4.64
N ALA A 98 -2.29 0.27 -4.95
CA ALA A 98 -1.06 -0.54 -4.94
C ALA A 98 -0.71 -1.03 -3.52
N ALA A 99 -0.87 -0.18 -2.51
CA ALA A 99 -0.67 -0.55 -1.11
C ALA A 99 -1.69 -1.62 -0.66
N HIS A 100 -2.96 -1.50 -1.05
CA HIS A 100 -3.99 -2.50 -0.73
C HIS A 100 -3.75 -3.85 -1.41
N ILE A 101 -3.28 -3.87 -2.65
CA ILE A 101 -2.92 -5.13 -3.33
C ILE A 101 -1.78 -5.84 -2.58
N ALA A 102 -0.77 -5.09 -2.12
CA ALA A 102 0.29 -5.67 -1.31
C ALA A 102 -0.25 -6.18 0.04
N MET A 103 -1.13 -5.42 0.67
CA MET A 103 -1.76 -5.76 1.94
C MET A 103 -2.60 -7.04 1.83
N GLU A 104 -3.48 -7.14 0.83
CA GLU A 104 -4.33 -8.31 0.56
C GLU A 104 -3.45 -9.54 0.29
N LYS A 105 -2.41 -9.39 -0.55
CA LYS A 105 -1.56 -10.50 -0.99
C LYS A 105 -0.67 -11.05 0.12
N PHE A 106 -0.10 -10.18 0.96
CA PHE A 106 0.92 -10.59 1.93
C PHE A 106 0.42 -10.67 3.37
N TYR A 107 -0.70 -10.00 3.68
CA TYR A 107 -1.26 -9.92 5.04
C TYR A 107 -2.72 -10.39 5.11
N GLY A 108 -3.41 -10.59 3.98
CA GLY A 108 -4.79 -11.06 3.95
C GLY A 108 -5.84 -9.99 4.29
N GLU A 109 -5.44 -8.72 4.33
CA GLU A 109 -6.29 -7.59 4.73
C GLU A 109 -6.57 -6.68 3.52
N GLU A 110 -7.85 -6.36 3.27
CA GLU A 110 -8.26 -5.54 2.11
C GLU A 110 -8.10 -4.04 2.35
N GLU A 111 -8.35 -3.59 3.58
CA GLU A 111 -8.23 -2.19 3.99
C GLU A 111 -7.60 -2.07 5.39
N LEU A 112 -6.92 -0.95 5.64
CA LEU A 112 -6.44 -0.61 6.98
C LEU A 112 -7.59 -0.06 7.83
N THR A 113 -7.72 -0.56 9.05
CA THR A 113 -8.76 -0.22 10.03
C THR A 113 -8.15 -0.15 11.42
N SER A 114 -8.89 0.37 12.40
CA SER A 114 -8.44 0.34 13.80
C SER A 114 -8.27 -1.08 14.35
N ALA A 115 -8.87 -2.09 13.73
CA ALA A 115 -8.82 -3.47 14.21
C ALA A 115 -7.59 -4.25 13.71
N ASN A 116 -6.94 -3.80 12.63
CA ASN A 116 -5.83 -4.51 11.97
C ASN A 116 -4.58 -3.64 11.75
N VAL A 117 -4.50 -2.49 12.43
CA VAL A 117 -3.34 -1.56 12.31
C VAL A 117 -2.12 -1.98 13.13
N HIS A 118 -2.27 -2.97 14.01
CA HIS A 118 -1.23 -3.57 14.85
C HIS A 118 -0.78 -4.92 14.28
#